data_AF-A0A5K0UX88-F1
#
_entry.id   AF-A0A5K0UX88-F1
#
_cell.length_a   1.000
_cell.length_b   1.000
_cell.length_c   1.000
_cell.angle_alpha   90.00
_cell.angle_beta   90.00
_cell.angle_gamma   90.00
#
_symmetry.space_group_name_H-M   'P 1'
#
loop_
_entity.id
_entity.type
_entity.pdbx_description
1 polymer ?
#
loop_
_entity_poly.entity_id
_entity_poly.type
_entity_poly.pdbx_seq_one_letter_code
_entity_poly.pdbx_strand_id
1 'polypeptide(L)' 'VILVGHSCAGACVSYALELFPKKVSKAVFLSAAMVSNGQRPFDVFAEE' A
#
# COMPACT_ATOMS: atom_id res chain seq x y z
N VAL A 1 -1.02 1.38 -15.32
CA VAL A 1 -1.09 2.70 -14.65
C VAL A 1 0.04 2.88 -13.65
N ILE A 2 0.32 4.11 -13.24
CA ILE A 2 1.09 4.40 -12.02
C ILE A 2 0.07 4.68 -10.92
N LEU A 3 0.17 3.97 -9.80
CA LEU A 3 -0.75 4.11 -8.68
C LEU A 3 -0.04 4.81 -7.52
N VAL A 4 -0.62 5.88 -7.00
CA VAL A 4 -0.01 6.70 -5.93
C VAL A 4 -0.96 6.72 -4.72
N GLY A 5 -0.45 6.36 -3.55
CA GLY A 5 -1.17 6.41 -2.29
C GLY A 5 -0.58 7.44 -1.34
N HIS A 6 -1.43 8.15 -0.59
CA HIS A 6 -1.04 9.09 0.46
C HIS A 6 -1.70 8.69 1.79
N SER A 7 -0.96 8.75 2.90
CA SER A 7 -1.44 8.36 4.24
C SER A 7 -2.06 6.95 4.25
N CYS A 8 -3.28 6.77 4.77
CA CYS A 8 -3.95 5.47 4.83
C CYS A 8 -4.23 4.83 3.45
N ALA A 9 -4.23 5.60 2.36
CA ALA A 9 -4.44 5.06 1.02
C ALA A 9 -3.30 4.11 0.58
N GLY A 10 -2.16 4.11 1.27
CA GLY A 10 -1.11 3.10 1.06
C GLY A 10 -1.62 1.67 1.22
N ALA A 11 -2.54 1.42 2.17
CA ALA A 11 -3.18 0.12 2.32
C ALA A 11 -4.00 -0.29 1.08
N CYS A 12 -4.72 0.66 0.47
CA CYS A 12 -5.45 0.44 -0.78
C CYS A 12 -4.49 0.16 -1.95
N VAL A 13 -3.34 0.83 -1.99
CA VAL A 13 -2.29 0.56 -2.99
C VAL A 13 -1.73 -0.84 -2.83
N SER A 14 -1.39 -1.27 -1.60
CA SER A 14 -0.94 -2.63 -1.31
C SER A 14 -1.98 -3.68 -1.76
N TYR A 15 -3.27 -3.45 -1.46
CA TYR A 15 -4.34 -4.35 -1.90
C TYR A 15 -4.49 -4.43 -3.42
N ALA A 16 -4.37 -3.30 -4.12
CA ALA A 16 -4.43 -3.27 -5.57
C ALA A 16 -3.22 -4.00 -6.21
N LEU A 17 -2.05 -3.95 -5.57
CA LEU A 17 -0.87 -4.68 -6.02
C LEU A 17 -1.00 -6.20 -5.86
N GLU A 18 -1.71 -6.68 -4.83
CA GLU A 18 -2.01 -8.11 -4.68
C GLU A 18 -2.98 -8.61 -5.74
N LEU A 19 -4.07 -7.87 -6.00
CA LEU A 19 -5.12 -8.31 -6.92
C LEU A 19 -4.80 -8.05 -8.39
N PHE A 20 -4.11 -6.95 -8.71
CA PHE A 20 -3.91 -6.48 -10.08
C PHE A 20 -2.44 -6.12 -10.40
N PRO A 21 -1.45 -6.97 -10.07
CA PRO A 21 -0.03 -6.65 -10.25
C PRO A 21 0.32 -6.31 -11.70
N LYS A 22 -0.35 -6.93 -12.68
CA LYS A 22 -0.12 -6.68 -14.11
C LYS A 22 -0.70 -5.35 -14.62
N LYS A 23 -1.64 -4.74 -13.88
CA LYS A 23 -2.26 -3.46 -14.26
C LYS A 23 -1.50 -2.26 -13.69
N VAL A 24 -0.70 -2.47 -12.63
CA VAL A 24 0.10 -1.45 -11.95
C VAL A 24 1.55 -1.56 -12.42
N SER A 25 2.00 -0.60 -13.23
CA SER A 25 3.39 -0.57 -13.73
C SER A 25 4.36 -0.13 -12.62
N LYS A 26 3.92 0.80 -11.77
CA LYS A 26 4.64 1.30 -10.60
C LYS A 26 3.65 1.70 -9.52
N ALA A 27 4.04 1.50 -8.26
CA ALA A 27 3.34 1.99 -7.09
C ALA A 27 4.23 2.98 -6.33
N VAL A 28 3.65 4.09 -5.91
CA VAL A 28 4.34 5.15 -5.15
C VAL A 28 3.57 5.38 -3.84
N PHE A 29 4.29 5.32 -2.72
CA PHE A 29 3.76 5.52 -1.39
C PHE A 29 4.28 6.85 -0.85
N LEU A 30 3.46 7.91 -0.93
CA LEU A 30 3.83 9.25 -0.48
C LEU A 30 3.36 9.46 0.95
N SER A 31 4.27 9.39 1.93
CA SER A 31 3.93 9.49 3.36
C SER A 31 2.73 8.58 3.71
N ALA A 32 2.75 7.35 3.21
CA ALA A 32 1.62 6.43 3.21
C ALA A 32 1.96 5.14 3.95
N ALA A 33 0.92 4.48 4.48
CA ALA A 33 1.05 3.18 5.14
C ALA A 33 1.44 2.10 4.13
N MET A 34 2.68 1.62 4.18
CA MET A 34 3.13 0.49 3.37
C MET A 34 2.89 -0.81 4.13
N VAL A 35 1.83 -1.52 3.75
CA VAL A 35 1.43 -2.76 4.41
C VAL A 35 2.19 -3.94 3.83
N SER A 36 2.84 -4.73 4.69
CA SER A 36 3.53 -5.97 4.31
C SER A 36 2.57 -7.16 4.18
N ASN A 37 2.98 -8.21 3.50
CA ASN A 37 2.15 -9.42 3.34
C ASN A 37 1.78 -10.01 4.70
N GLY A 38 0.48 -10.20 4.95
CA GLY A 38 -0.06 -10.70 6.21
C GLY A 38 -0.12 -9.68 7.36
N GLN A 39 0.38 -8.46 7.17
CA GLN A 39 0.27 -7.37 8.15
C GLN A 39 -1.10 -6.69 8.03
N ARG A 40 -1.72 -6.32 9.16
CA ARG A 40 -2.94 -5.51 9.10
C ARG A 40 -2.58 -4.04 8.84
N PRO A 41 -3.38 -3.28 8.08
CA PRO A 41 -3.05 -1.89 7.75
C PRO A 41 -2.75 -0.97 8.92
N PHE A 42 -3.39 -1.18 10.07
CA PHE A 42 -3.18 -0.36 11.26
C PHE A 42 -1.99 -0.80 12.12
N ASP A 43 -1.51 -2.04 11.96
CA ASP A 43 -0.31 -2.52 12.67
C ASP A 43 0.95 -1.76 12.21
N VAL A 44 0.89 -1.10 11.05
CA VAL A 44 1.97 -0.23 10.52
C VAL A 44 2.22 0.99 11.42
N PHE A 45 1.25 1.36 12.26
CA PHE A 45 1.32 2.50 13.18
C PHE A 45 1.49 2.11 14.64
N ALA A 46 1.60 0.81 14.94
CA ALA A 46 1.89 0.37 16.31
C ALA A 46 3.30 0.85 16.70
N GLU A 47 3.45 1.35 17.93
CA GLU A 47 4.78 1.68 18.49
C GLU A 47 5.65 0.42 18.50
N GLU A 48 6.94 0.58 18.18
CA GLU A 48 7.93 -0.51 18.12
C GLU A 48 8.22 -1.13 19.50
#